data_AF-A0ABC9A921-F1
#
_entry.id   AF-A0ABC9A921-F1
#
_cell.length_a   1.000
_cell.length_b   1.000
_cell.length_c   1.000
_cell.angle_alpha   90.00
_cell.angle_beta   90.00
_cell.angle_gamma   90.00
#
_symmetry.space_group_name_H-M   'P 1'
#
loop_
_entity.id
_entity.type
_entity.pdbx_description
1 polymer ?
#
loop_
_entity_poly.entity_id
_entity_poly.type
_entity_poly.pdbx_seq_one_letter_code
_entity_poly.pdbx_strand_id
1 'polypeptide(L)'
;MGGGSCSVCKEAPSKYKCPSCRTPYCSVTCFKKHKEESCHKTLLQEEISKSPLQEEVTWSSGLVEDGTKYYNDKDQHPSLSPSTTCPAKSPNTVCPTKALEVEDPSWLVDNNRLRSLAELKEIQDAMRDPEVQKMILKIDGSSEPEKELEKVMEGQVFRQFTNKILDIVSPQE
;
A
#
# COMPACT_ATOMS: atom_id res chain seq x y z
N MET A 1 7.89 18.69 24.78
CA MET A 1 9.35 18.50 24.90
C MET A 1 9.64 17.00 24.82
N GLY A 2 10.65 16.57 24.05
CA GLY A 2 11.04 15.16 23.97
C GLY A 2 11.68 14.75 22.64
N GLY A 3 12.63 15.52 22.12
CA GLY A 3 13.50 15.04 21.04
C GLY A 3 14.57 14.14 21.65
N GLY A 4 14.40 12.82 21.53
CA GLY A 4 15.38 11.84 22.03
C GLY A 4 16.76 12.00 21.38
N SER A 5 17.81 11.38 21.92
CA SER A 5 19.13 11.35 21.26
C SER A 5 19.14 10.46 20.02
N CYS A 6 20.09 10.69 19.12
CA CYS A 6 20.35 9.83 17.97
C CYS A 6 20.76 8.43 18.45
N SER A 7 20.03 7.38 18.06
CA SER A 7 20.37 6.00 18.45
C SER A 7 21.61 5.47 17.74
N VAL A 8 22.08 6.16 16.69
CA VAL A 8 23.23 5.73 15.87
C VAL A 8 24.54 6.26 16.46
N CYS A 9 24.68 7.58 16.63
CA CYS A 9 25.91 8.17 17.18
C CYS A 9 25.82 8.48 18.67
N LYS A 10 24.63 8.58 19.26
CA LYS A 10 24.37 8.97 20.67
C LYS A 10 24.91 10.35 21.11
N GLU A 11 25.61 11.06 20.23
CA GLU A 11 26.26 12.35 20.51
C GLU A 11 25.36 13.56 20.26
N ALA A 12 24.35 13.42 19.39
CA ALA A 12 23.51 14.52 18.95
C ALA A 12 22.02 14.24 19.20
N PRO A 13 21.18 15.29 19.40
CA PRO A 13 19.74 15.12 19.46
C PRO A 13 19.22 14.57 18.12
N SER A 14 18.25 13.68 18.19
CA SER A 14 17.58 13.17 17.00
C SER A 14 16.70 14.25 16.37
N LYS A 15 16.91 14.45 15.08
CA LYS A 15 16.13 15.39 14.26
C LYS A 15 15.11 14.69 13.38
N TYR A 16 15.33 13.40 13.12
CA TYR A 16 14.55 12.59 12.19
C TYR A 16 14.36 11.18 12.73
N LYS A 17 13.46 10.41 12.12
CA LYS A 17 13.19 8.99 12.45
C LYS A 17 13.21 8.16 11.17
N CYS A 18 13.76 6.96 11.24
CA CYS A 18 13.82 6.04 10.10
C CYS A 18 12.40 5.62 9.65
N PRO A 19 12.03 5.68 8.35
CA PRO A 19 10.71 5.25 7.89
C PRO A 19 10.46 3.74 8.03
N SER A 20 11.53 2.93 8.08
CA SER A 20 11.42 1.46 8.10
C SER A 20 11.27 0.86 9.51
N CYS A 21 11.87 1.46 10.53
CA CYS A 21 11.87 0.92 11.91
C CYS A 21 11.73 2.00 12.99
N ARG A 22 11.51 3.27 12.60
CA ARG A 22 11.37 4.44 13.48
C ARG A 22 12.56 4.77 14.39
N THR A 23 13.70 4.12 14.22
CA THR A 23 14.94 4.46 14.95
C THR A 23 15.29 5.95 14.78
N PRO A 24 15.43 6.71 15.88
CA PRO A 24 15.73 8.14 15.83
C PRO A 24 17.18 8.41 15.45
N TYR A 25 17.43 9.40 14.59
CA TYR A 25 18.77 9.76 14.12
C TYR A 25 18.95 11.28 13.95
N CYS A 26 20.21 11.75 13.95
CA CYS A 26 20.51 13.19 13.86
C CYS A 26 20.77 13.71 12.43
N SER A 27 21.32 12.87 11.54
CA SER A 27 21.80 13.27 10.21
C SER A 27 21.71 12.15 9.17
N VAL A 28 21.86 12.50 7.89
CA VAL A 28 21.92 11.55 6.77
C VAL A 28 23.07 10.54 6.91
N THR A 29 24.18 10.92 7.54
CA THR A 29 25.29 9.99 7.83
C THR A 29 24.87 8.92 8.83
N CYS A 30 24.13 9.28 9.87
CA CYS A 30 23.55 8.32 10.80
C CYS A 30 22.45 7.46 10.14
N PHE A 31 21.66 8.04 9.23
CA PHE A 31 20.66 7.28 8.48
C PHE A 31 21.28 6.17 7.63
N LYS A 32 22.37 6.47 6.90
CA LYS A 32 23.06 5.47 6.06
C LYS A 32 23.65 4.34 6.90
N LYS A 33 24.40 4.66 7.96
CA LYS A 33 24.95 3.67 8.90
C LYS A 33 23.87 2.78 9.51
N HIS A 34 22.78 3.40 9.95
CA HIS A 34 21.63 2.66 10.46
C HIS A 34 21.01 1.72 9.40
N LYS A 35 20.77 2.22 8.18
CA LYS A 35 20.17 1.45 7.08
C LYS A 35 20.99 0.20 6.73
N GLU A 36 22.30 0.32 6.80
CA GLU A 36 23.25 -0.74 6.44
C GLU A 36 23.45 -1.76 7.56
N GLU A 37 23.56 -1.30 8.81
CA GLU A 37 24.06 -2.15 9.91
C GLU A 37 22.99 -2.57 10.94
N SER A 38 21.89 -1.83 11.08
CA SER A 38 20.94 -2.00 12.21
C SER A 38 19.47 -1.78 11.87
N CYS A 39 19.14 -1.59 10.59
CA CYS A 39 17.78 -1.36 10.15
C CYS A 39 17.08 -2.69 9.90
N HIS A 40 16.62 -3.30 10.97
CA HIS A 40 15.67 -4.41 10.89
C HIS A 40 14.33 -3.83 10.43
N LYS A 41 14.08 -3.88 9.11
CA LYS A 41 12.71 -3.81 8.60
C LYS A 41 11.96 -4.90 9.34
N THR A 42 10.84 -4.57 9.96
CA THR A 42 9.88 -5.59 10.43
C THR A 42 9.29 -6.25 9.19
N LEU A 43 10.04 -7.17 8.57
CA LEU A 43 9.45 -8.24 7.80
C LEU A 43 9.00 -9.23 8.86
N LEU A 44 7.68 -9.34 9.03
CA LEU A 44 7.06 -10.52 9.60
C LEU A 44 7.49 -11.71 8.74
N GLN A 45 8.67 -12.26 9.02
CA GLN A 45 9.08 -13.56 8.53
C GLN A 45 8.60 -14.57 9.56
N GLU A 46 7.37 -15.02 9.36
CA GLU A 46 6.96 -16.37 9.74
C GLU A 46 7.98 -17.33 9.12
N GLU A 47 8.80 -17.93 9.97
CA GLU A 47 9.66 -19.02 9.55
C GLU A 47 9.49 -20.18 10.55
N ILE A 48 8.97 -21.27 9.99
CA ILE A 48 9.36 -22.67 10.26
C ILE A 48 8.44 -23.47 11.22
N SER A 49 7.43 -24.08 10.58
CA SER A 49 7.07 -25.50 10.61
C SER A 49 7.04 -26.28 11.95
N LYS A 50 5.86 -26.73 12.35
CA LYS A 50 5.38 -28.15 12.33
C LYS A 50 4.06 -28.27 13.10
N SER A 51 3.13 -29.06 12.54
CA SER A 51 1.84 -29.51 13.10
C SER A 51 2.03 -30.45 14.32
N PRO A 52 0.99 -31.04 14.96
CA PRO A 52 -0.48 -30.92 14.81
C PRO A 52 -1.24 -30.75 16.16
N LEU A 53 -2.58 -30.91 16.12
CA LEU A 53 -3.56 -31.14 17.20
C LEU A 53 -4.40 -29.88 17.54
N GLN A 54 -5.61 -29.79 16.98
CA GLN A 54 -6.87 -30.20 17.62
C GLN A 54 -7.18 -29.34 18.86
N GLU A 55 -8.10 -28.39 18.72
CA GLU A 55 -9.36 -28.43 19.48
C GLU A 55 -10.33 -27.37 18.92
N GLU A 56 -11.45 -27.86 18.42
CA GLU A 56 -12.69 -27.13 18.20
C GLU A 56 -13.17 -26.36 19.44
N VAL A 57 -13.26 -25.03 19.36
CA VAL A 57 -14.15 -24.26 20.24
C VAL A 57 -14.91 -23.21 19.44
N THR A 58 -16.17 -23.53 19.27
CA THR A 58 -17.32 -22.69 18.96
C THR A 58 -17.27 -21.39 19.76
N TRP A 59 -17.26 -20.24 19.10
CA TRP A 59 -17.65 -18.98 19.75
C TRP A 59 -18.83 -18.36 19.01
N SER A 60 -19.99 -18.72 19.53
CA SER A 60 -21.31 -18.22 19.21
C SER A 60 -21.44 -16.72 19.48
N SER A 61 -22.30 -16.08 18.70
CA SER A 61 -22.89 -14.77 18.92
C SER A 61 -23.33 -14.51 20.37
N GLY A 62 -23.15 -13.27 20.82
CA GLY A 62 -23.59 -12.82 22.15
C GLY A 62 -23.66 -11.30 22.25
N LEU A 63 -24.81 -10.77 21.86
CA LEU A 63 -25.33 -9.43 22.17
C LEU A 63 -25.45 -9.24 23.69
N VAL A 64 -25.03 -8.08 24.23
CA VAL A 64 -25.79 -7.33 25.25
C VAL A 64 -25.36 -5.86 25.26
N GLU A 65 -26.38 -5.01 25.29
CA GLU A 65 -26.34 -3.55 25.42
C GLU A 65 -26.08 -3.11 26.86
N ASP A 66 -25.53 -1.90 27.01
CA ASP A 66 -25.91 -0.79 27.94
C ASP A 66 -24.71 0.18 27.94
N GLY A 67 -24.78 1.49 27.76
CA GLY A 67 -25.84 2.45 27.99
C GLY A 67 -25.13 3.73 28.45
N THR A 68 -25.49 4.87 27.87
CA THR A 68 -25.19 6.25 28.33
C THR A 68 -23.75 6.79 28.24
N LYS A 69 -23.50 7.73 27.32
CA LYS A 69 -23.64 9.18 27.56
C LYS A 69 -23.16 10.00 26.35
N TYR A 70 -24.13 10.55 25.62
CA TYR A 70 -23.97 11.69 24.72
C TYR A 70 -23.72 12.96 25.54
N TYR A 71 -22.85 13.85 25.04
CA TYR A 71 -23.00 15.31 25.20
C TYR A 71 -22.46 15.98 23.92
N ASN A 72 -23.32 16.80 23.29
CA ASN A 72 -22.99 17.82 22.30
C ASN A 72 -22.95 19.18 23.01
N ASP A 73 -22.09 20.10 22.55
CA ASP A 73 -22.38 21.52 22.28
C ASP A 73 -21.14 22.11 21.55
N LYS A 74 -21.19 22.54 20.27
CA LYS A 74 -21.61 23.88 19.75
C LYS A 74 -20.90 25.03 20.48
N ASP A 75 -20.32 26.07 19.89
CA ASP A 75 -20.15 26.64 18.56
C ASP A 75 -18.95 27.61 18.68
N GLN A 76 -17.99 27.68 17.73
CA GLN A 76 -17.49 28.97 17.19
C GLN A 76 -16.54 28.76 16.00
N HIS A 77 -16.99 29.20 14.83
CA HIS A 77 -16.23 29.41 13.60
C HIS A 77 -15.38 30.68 13.70
N PRO A 78 -14.30 30.84 12.91
CA PRO A 78 -14.44 31.68 11.71
C PRO A 78 -13.79 31.11 10.43
N SER A 79 -14.55 31.26 9.35
CA SER A 79 -14.13 31.26 7.94
C SER A 79 -13.14 32.44 7.73
N LEU A 80 -12.12 32.41 6.86
CA LEU A 80 -12.19 32.39 5.39
C LEU A 80 -10.80 32.06 4.78
N SER A 81 -10.85 31.40 3.62
CA SER A 81 -9.85 31.06 2.56
C SER A 81 -8.99 32.25 2.03
N PRO A 82 -8.01 32.11 1.08
CA PRO A 82 -7.81 31.01 0.11
C PRO A 82 -6.36 30.60 -0.30
N SER A 83 -6.32 29.43 -0.95
CA SER A 83 -5.40 28.99 -2.02
C SER A 83 -4.09 28.22 -1.74
N THR A 84 -3.99 27.12 -2.52
CA THR A 84 -2.80 26.45 -3.04
C THR A 84 -2.25 25.22 -2.29
N THR A 85 -2.72 24.07 -2.77
CA THR A 85 -1.92 22.88 -3.12
C THR A 85 -1.71 21.77 -2.10
N CYS A 86 -2.55 20.74 -2.30
CA CYS A 86 -2.39 19.29 -2.23
C CYS A 86 -1.55 18.61 -1.13
N PRO A 87 -2.14 17.61 -0.44
CA PRO A 87 -1.46 16.71 0.49
C PRO A 87 -0.91 15.48 -0.26
N ALA A 88 0.31 15.04 0.05
CA ALA A 88 0.79 13.74 -0.38
C ALA A 88 1.50 13.01 0.76
N LYS A 89 0.78 12.02 1.24
CA LYS A 89 1.15 11.00 2.21
C LYS A 89 2.01 9.94 1.51
N SER A 90 3.22 9.73 2.03
CA SER A 90 3.98 8.48 2.12
C SER A 90 4.40 7.71 0.85
N PRO A 91 5.72 7.53 0.60
CA PRO A 91 6.23 6.52 -0.32
C PRO A 91 6.78 5.29 0.42
N ASN A 92 6.53 4.09 -0.11
CA ASN A 92 7.56 3.11 -0.52
C ASN A 92 6.97 1.68 -0.60
N THR A 93 6.27 1.40 -1.70
CA THR A 93 6.41 0.10 -2.36
C THR A 93 7.51 0.30 -3.40
N VAL A 94 8.63 -0.41 -3.26
CA VAL A 94 9.72 -0.36 -4.25
C VAL A 94 9.22 -1.09 -5.48
N CYS A 95 8.73 -0.34 -6.47
CA CYS A 95 8.63 -0.83 -7.83
C CYS A 95 10.02 -0.68 -8.46
N PRO A 96 10.53 -1.67 -9.20
CA PRO A 96 11.57 -1.42 -10.19
C PRO A 96 10.99 -0.39 -11.15
N THR A 97 11.41 0.87 -11.02
CA THR A 97 11.13 1.89 -12.03
C THR A 97 11.95 1.52 -13.26
N LYS A 98 11.46 0.57 -14.05
CA LYS A 98 11.74 0.56 -15.48
C LYS A 98 11.21 1.89 -15.99
N ALA A 99 12.10 2.85 -16.22
CA ALA A 99 11.76 4.08 -16.91
C ALA A 99 11.41 3.66 -18.34
N LEU A 100 10.14 3.35 -18.57
CA LEU A 100 9.62 3.12 -19.89
C LEU A 100 9.51 4.50 -20.53
N GLU A 101 10.44 4.79 -21.44
CA GLU A 101 10.28 5.92 -22.34
C GLU A 101 9.05 5.64 -23.19
N VAL A 102 8.12 6.56 -23.05
CA VAL A 102 6.79 6.39 -23.58
C VAL A 102 6.75 7.11 -24.95
N GLU A 103 6.78 6.37 -26.07
CA GLU A 103 6.70 6.93 -27.44
C GLU A 103 5.41 7.73 -27.72
N ASP A 104 4.24 7.30 -27.21
CA ASP A 104 2.97 8.00 -27.45
C ASP A 104 2.17 8.20 -26.17
N PRO A 105 1.98 9.41 -25.63
CA PRO A 105 1.21 9.67 -24.41
C PRO A 105 -0.21 9.08 -24.36
N SER A 106 -0.80 8.67 -25.50
CA SER A 106 -2.17 8.14 -25.58
C SER A 106 -2.40 6.79 -24.87
N TRP A 107 -1.39 5.91 -24.79
CA TRP A 107 -1.46 4.66 -23.99
C TRP A 107 -1.49 4.87 -22.47
N LEU A 108 -1.27 6.10 -21.98
CA LEU A 108 -1.23 6.36 -20.55
C LEU A 108 -2.66 6.53 -20.04
N VAL A 109 -3.05 5.67 -19.11
CA VAL A 109 -4.30 5.86 -18.37
C VAL A 109 -4.14 7.08 -17.47
N ASP A 110 -5.03 8.07 -17.62
CA ASP A 110 -5.00 9.27 -16.79
C ASP A 110 -5.34 8.98 -15.31
N ASN A 111 -4.96 9.92 -14.44
CA ASN A 111 -5.11 9.74 -13.00
C ASN A 111 -6.58 9.64 -12.53
N ASN A 112 -7.51 10.29 -13.23
CA ASN A 112 -8.92 10.22 -12.86
C ASN A 112 -9.46 8.83 -13.16
N ARG A 113 -9.09 8.24 -14.31
CA ARG A 113 -9.49 6.87 -14.66
C ARG A 113 -8.85 5.83 -13.74
N LEU A 114 -7.59 6.04 -13.31
CA LEU A 114 -6.98 5.22 -12.26
C LEU A 114 -7.70 5.35 -10.90
N ARG A 115 -8.19 6.54 -10.55
CA ARG A 115 -8.99 6.75 -9.33
C ARG A 115 -10.33 6.01 -9.43
N SER A 116 -11.00 6.06 -10.58
CA SER A 116 -12.23 5.31 -10.82
C SER A 116 -12.03 3.80 -10.63
N LEU A 117 -10.90 3.24 -11.11
CA LEU A 117 -10.54 1.85 -10.86
C LEU A 117 -10.38 1.54 -9.37
N ALA A 118 -9.73 2.44 -8.63
CA ALA A 118 -9.50 2.27 -7.21
C ALA A 118 -10.79 2.35 -6.37
N GLU A 119 -11.83 3.05 -6.84
CA GLU A 119 -13.11 3.17 -6.14
C GLU A 119 -14.11 2.06 -6.49
N LEU A 120 -13.93 1.36 -7.62
CA LEU A 120 -14.85 0.30 -8.03
C LEU A 120 -14.64 -0.99 -7.24
N LYS A 121 -15.67 -1.34 -6.46
CA LYS A 121 -15.66 -2.48 -5.54
C LYS A 121 -15.39 -3.81 -6.24
N GLU A 122 -15.92 -4.00 -7.45
CA GLU A 122 -15.68 -5.20 -8.25
C GLU A 122 -14.21 -5.36 -8.66
N ILE A 123 -13.52 -4.25 -8.95
CA ILE A 123 -12.08 -4.27 -9.28
C ILE A 123 -11.27 -4.52 -8.02
N GLN A 124 -11.63 -3.90 -6.90
CA GLN A 124 -10.96 -4.17 -5.62
C GLN A 124 -11.09 -5.64 -5.20
N ASP A 125 -12.28 -6.22 -5.35
CA ASP A 125 -12.52 -7.62 -4.99
C ASP A 125 -11.76 -8.55 -5.94
N ALA A 126 -11.73 -8.26 -7.25
CA ALA A 126 -10.90 -8.99 -8.21
C ALA A 126 -9.39 -8.83 -7.94
N MET A 127 -8.93 -7.67 -7.45
CA MET A 127 -7.54 -7.47 -7.03
C MET A 127 -7.20 -8.16 -5.71
N ARG A 128 -8.19 -8.54 -4.90
CA ARG A 128 -8.01 -9.35 -3.69
C ARG A 128 -7.99 -10.84 -3.98
N ASP A 129 -8.42 -11.25 -5.17
CA ASP A 129 -8.40 -12.63 -5.59
C ASP A 129 -6.94 -13.14 -5.69
N PRO A 130 -6.59 -14.23 -4.97
CA PRO A 130 -5.23 -14.75 -4.95
C PRO A 130 -4.71 -15.20 -6.31
N GLU A 131 -5.58 -15.68 -7.20
CA GLU A 131 -5.21 -16.15 -8.52
C GLU A 131 -4.86 -14.96 -9.43
N VAL A 132 -5.69 -13.91 -9.41
CA VAL A 132 -5.41 -12.65 -10.11
C VAL A 132 -4.10 -12.02 -9.61
N GLN A 133 -3.90 -11.91 -8.30
CA GLN A 133 -2.65 -11.36 -7.74
C GLN A 133 -1.42 -12.17 -8.17
N LYS A 134 -1.51 -13.51 -8.13
CA LYS A 134 -0.44 -14.39 -8.57
C LYS A 134 -0.08 -14.17 -10.04
N MET A 135 -1.08 -14.00 -10.91
CA MET A 135 -0.86 -13.74 -12.33
C MET A 135 -0.23 -12.36 -12.58
N ILE A 136 -0.69 -11.31 -11.88
CA ILE A 136 -0.09 -9.97 -11.95
C ILE A 136 1.38 -10.00 -11.53
N LEU A 137 1.68 -10.62 -10.38
CA LEU A 137 3.05 -10.75 -9.89
C LEU A 137 3.95 -11.53 -10.84
N LYS A 138 3.39 -12.57 -11.49
CA LYS A 138 4.11 -13.34 -12.50
C LYS A 138 4.52 -12.49 -13.69
N ILE A 139 3.61 -11.66 -14.20
CA ILE A 139 3.88 -10.77 -15.34
C ILE A 139 4.89 -9.67 -14.94
N ASP A 140 4.67 -9.01 -13.80
CA ASP A 140 5.51 -7.88 -13.34
C ASP A 140 6.95 -8.31 -13.00
N GLY A 141 7.11 -9.52 -12.45
CA GLY A 141 8.41 -10.09 -12.11
C GLY A 141 9.08 -10.89 -13.24
N SER A 142 8.46 -11.01 -14.42
CA SER A 142 8.99 -11.81 -15.52
C SER A 142 10.09 -11.08 -16.29
N SER A 143 11.11 -11.83 -16.73
CA SER A 143 12.09 -11.37 -17.72
C SER A 143 11.48 -11.20 -19.12
N GLU A 144 10.38 -11.91 -19.41
CA GLU A 144 9.64 -11.89 -20.68
C GLU A 144 8.15 -11.57 -20.38
N PRO A 145 7.79 -10.31 -20.07
CA PRO A 145 6.44 -9.96 -19.62
C PRO A 145 5.37 -10.12 -20.70
N GLU A 146 5.71 -9.91 -21.97
CA GLU A 146 4.80 -10.05 -23.11
C GLU A 146 4.31 -11.49 -23.29
N LYS A 147 5.23 -12.45 -23.22
CA LYS A 147 4.93 -13.89 -23.33
C LYS A 147 4.10 -14.40 -22.16
N GLU A 148 4.40 -13.93 -20.95
CA GLU A 148 3.62 -14.27 -19.76
C GLU A 148 2.21 -13.67 -19.82
N LEU A 149 2.07 -12.44 -20.34
CA LEU A 149 0.77 -11.84 -20.57
C LEU A 149 -0.06 -12.65 -21.56
N GLU A 150 0.49 -13.06 -22.72
CA GLU A 150 -0.20 -13.89 -23.72
C GLU A 150 -0.77 -15.16 -23.09
N LYS A 151 0.08 -15.90 -22.36
CA LYS A 151 -0.31 -17.12 -21.65
C LYS A 151 -1.41 -16.87 -20.61
N VAL A 152 -1.31 -15.77 -19.86
CA VAL A 152 -2.28 -15.43 -18.82
C VAL A 152 -3.63 -15.00 -19.44
N MET A 153 -3.62 -14.35 -20.61
CA MET A 153 -4.83 -13.95 -21.34
C MET A 153 -5.62 -15.12 -21.93
N GLU A 154 -4.99 -16.28 -22.16
CA GLU A 154 -5.68 -17.54 -22.51
C GLU A 154 -6.63 -17.98 -21.38
N GLY A 155 -6.28 -17.67 -20.13
CA GLY A 155 -7.08 -17.99 -18.94
C GLY A 155 -8.32 -17.10 -18.78
N GLN A 156 -9.43 -17.69 -18.30
CA GLN A 156 -10.69 -16.96 -18.12
C GLN A 156 -10.62 -15.95 -16.97
N VAL A 157 -9.91 -16.28 -15.88
CA VAL A 157 -9.87 -15.47 -14.66
C VAL A 157 -9.23 -14.10 -14.91
N PHE A 158 -8.03 -14.08 -15.48
CA PHE A 158 -7.36 -12.81 -15.79
C PHE A 158 -8.03 -12.05 -16.92
N ARG A 159 -8.53 -12.75 -17.94
CA ARG A 159 -9.24 -12.11 -19.05
C ARG A 159 -10.50 -11.38 -18.59
N GLN A 160 -11.28 -11.96 -17.69
CA GLN A 160 -12.44 -11.30 -17.10
C GLN A 160 -12.04 -10.06 -16.30
N PHE A 161 -10.96 -10.15 -15.52
CA PHE A 161 -10.41 -9.02 -14.79
C PHE A 161 -9.97 -7.89 -15.74
N THR A 162 -9.21 -8.20 -16.79
CA THR A 162 -8.74 -7.23 -17.77
C THR A 162 -9.90 -6.56 -18.51
N ASN A 163 -10.92 -7.32 -18.92
CA ASN A 163 -12.10 -6.76 -19.57
C ASN A 163 -12.82 -5.74 -18.68
N LYS A 164 -12.98 -6.04 -17.38
CA LYS A 164 -13.58 -5.09 -16.43
C LYS A 164 -12.75 -3.81 -16.28
N ILE A 165 -11.42 -3.91 -16.32
CA ILE A 165 -10.56 -2.72 -16.34
C ILE A 165 -10.79 -1.95 -17.63
N LEU A 166 -10.76 -2.63 -18.79
CA LEU A 166 -10.96 -2.04 -20.12
C LEU A 166 -12.30 -1.29 -20.24
N ASP A 167 -13.37 -1.78 -19.63
CA ASP A 167 -14.66 -1.06 -19.61
C ASP A 167 -14.58 0.32 -18.94
N ILE A 168 -13.62 0.51 -18.02
CA ILE A 168 -13.42 1.75 -17.25
C ILE A 168 -12.32 2.61 -17.88
N VAL A 169 -11.28 1.97 -18.44
CA VAL A 169 -10.14 2.62 -19.07
C VAL A 169 -10.30 2.82 -20.58
N SER A 170 -11.35 2.32 -21.19
CA SER A 170 -11.66 2.56 -22.58
C SER A 170 -13.16 2.41 -22.73
N PRO A 171 -13.97 3.27 -22.07
CA PRO A 171 -15.42 3.22 -22.25
C PRO A 171 -15.68 3.35 -23.75
N GLN A 172 -16.26 2.32 -24.36
CA GLN A 172 -16.66 2.40 -25.76
C GLN A 172 -17.73 3.48 -25.87
N GLU A 173 -17.43 4.53 -26.63
CA GLU A 173 -18.42 5.53 -27.05
C GLU A 173 -19.49 4.90 -27.96
#